data_AF-A0A202DQR0-F1
#
_entry.id   AF-A0A202DQR0-F1
#
_cell.length_a   1.000
_cell.length_b   1.000
_cell.length_c   1.000
_cell.angle_alpha   90.00
_cell.angle_beta   90.00
_cell.angle_gamma   90.00
#
_symmetry.space_group_name_H-M   'P 1'
#
loop_
_entity.id
_entity.type
_entity.pdbx_description
1 polymer ?
#
loop_
_entity_poly.entity_id
_entity_poly.type
_entity_poly.pdbx_seq_one_letter_code
_entity_poly.pdbx_strand_id
1 'polypeptide(L)'
;VVDEANGVTLIMKDGKQVHHLTYKVRNTWKQFLELQLPEGAQVWSAFVEGQRVKPSKNADGNVLVPLNRSKTEGRDLKSFDVEVMYYVGNQKLSPVGHSNLMFPVPDLVVSQMLWSVYLPVDYDYLYFGGTVDKERQASGLKPLATVFKGNQQVLGNLVNEVSDEMYNTREPLSDDVRRKRESKVRRSKLWGKRGRFDKSQGISDDTYARQVEREFNFFNQLKQEAVQQGGARDPGVIPIRVAVPPSGKVFRFTKQIVIDQDTLNLNVVYTHKWLIRLVKLLIFVLFVFILIRCKNIFQRTMEWIRLTIKKNEKSLQWASSPMGLVIVATLCLILFSFVSRLLTVIAFLTLMGALVRWGWIKLKTKRSQP
;
A
#
# COMPACT_ATOMS: atom_id res chain seq x y z
N VAL A 1 -6.01 -2.79 -32.69
CA VAL A 1 -5.09 -3.25 -31.62
C VAL A 1 -4.98 -2.14 -30.58
N VAL A 2 -4.78 -2.50 -29.32
CA VAL A 2 -4.51 -1.55 -28.23
C VAL A 2 -3.04 -1.67 -27.85
N ASP A 3 -2.29 -0.59 -28.00
CA ASP A 3 -0.86 -0.59 -27.66
C ASP A 3 -0.68 -0.52 -26.14
N GLU A 4 -1.48 0.30 -25.46
CA GLU A 4 -1.44 0.47 -24.01
C GLU A 4 -2.86 0.59 -23.44
N ALA A 5 -3.19 -0.21 -22.42
CA ALA A 5 -4.39 -0.08 -21.62
C ALA A 5 -4.01 0.38 -20.22
N ASN A 6 -4.53 1.52 -19.80
CA ASN A 6 -4.18 2.14 -18.53
C ASN A 6 -5.44 2.33 -17.70
N GLY A 7 -5.42 1.89 -16.45
CA GLY A 7 -6.53 2.08 -15.54
C GLY A 7 -6.11 2.81 -14.28
N VAL A 8 -7.01 3.62 -13.78
CA VAL A 8 -6.96 4.20 -12.44
C VAL A 8 -8.28 3.89 -11.75
N THR A 9 -8.23 3.17 -10.64
CA THR A 9 -9.40 2.87 -9.82
C THR A 9 -9.25 3.53 -8.46
N LEU A 10 -10.26 4.28 -8.04
CA LEU A 10 -10.35 4.89 -6.73
C LEU A 10 -11.49 4.26 -5.95
N ILE A 11 -11.16 3.64 -4.82
CA ILE A 11 -12.14 3.15 -3.86
C ILE A 11 -12.26 4.15 -2.73
N MET A 12 -13.48 4.65 -2.53
CA MET A 12 -13.81 5.58 -1.45
C MET A 12 -14.21 4.82 -0.16
N LYS A 13 -14.21 5.55 0.95
CA LYS A 13 -14.58 5.00 2.27
C LYS A 13 -16.04 4.54 2.34
N ASP A 14 -16.92 5.17 1.57
CA ASP A 14 -18.35 4.82 1.48
C ASP A 14 -18.62 3.59 0.60
N GLY A 15 -17.58 2.97 0.03
CA GLY A 15 -17.68 1.79 -0.82
C GLY A 15 -17.95 2.11 -2.29
N LYS A 16 -18.00 3.40 -2.64
CA LYS A 16 -18.06 3.85 -4.02
C LYS A 16 -16.75 3.61 -4.75
N GLN A 17 -16.84 3.17 -6.00
CA GLN A 17 -15.67 2.92 -6.83
C GLN A 17 -15.77 3.78 -8.09
N VAL A 18 -14.70 4.51 -8.41
CA VAL A 18 -14.59 5.26 -9.65
C VAL A 18 -13.42 4.73 -10.43
N HIS A 19 -13.64 4.47 -11.71
CA HIS A 19 -12.68 3.86 -12.61
C HIS A 19 -12.50 4.78 -13.80
N HIS A 20 -11.25 5.10 -14.12
CA HIS A 20 -10.87 5.79 -15.33
C HIS A 20 -9.94 4.90 -16.13
N LEU A 21 -10.36 4.56 -17.33
CA LEU A 21 -9.64 3.74 -18.28
C LEU A 21 -9.20 4.58 -19.46
N THR A 22 -7.96 4.41 -19.91
CA THR A 22 -7.40 5.05 -21.09
C THR A 22 -6.78 3.97 -21.97
N TYR A 23 -7.31 3.79 -23.17
CA TYR A 23 -6.82 2.86 -24.17
C TYR A 23 -6.16 3.63 -25.31
N LYS A 24 -4.90 3.30 -25.60
CA LYS A 24 -4.18 3.83 -26.75
C LYS A 24 -4.42 2.90 -27.94
N VAL A 25 -5.35 3.28 -28.82
CA VAL A 25 -5.89 2.42 -29.88
C VAL A 25 -5.25 2.76 -31.22
N ARG A 26 -4.87 1.73 -31.97
CA ARG A 26 -4.64 1.79 -33.43
C ARG A 26 -5.79 1.08 -34.13
N ASN A 27 -6.59 1.85 -34.86
CA ASN A 27 -7.82 1.38 -35.48
C ASN A 27 -7.78 1.53 -37.00
N THR A 28 -7.96 0.42 -37.71
CA THR A 28 -8.07 0.40 -39.17
C THR A 28 -9.51 0.56 -39.63
N TRP A 29 -10.44 -0.25 -39.10
CA TRP A 29 -11.80 -0.36 -39.65
C TRP A 29 -12.93 -0.48 -38.62
N LYS A 30 -12.63 -0.68 -37.33
CA LYS A 30 -13.64 -0.98 -36.31
C LYS A 30 -14.44 0.28 -35.96
N GLN A 31 -15.76 0.17 -35.85
CA GLN A 31 -16.63 1.32 -35.58
C GLN A 31 -16.82 1.60 -34.09
N PHE A 32 -16.78 0.55 -33.26
CA PHE A 32 -16.98 0.65 -31.81
C PHE A 32 -15.94 -0.18 -31.08
N LEU A 33 -15.48 0.31 -29.94
CA LEU A 33 -14.76 -0.43 -28.92
C LEU A 33 -15.78 -1.02 -27.97
N GLU A 34 -15.82 -2.34 -27.86
CA GLU A 34 -16.70 -3.03 -26.92
C GLU A 34 -15.97 -3.23 -25.59
N LEU A 35 -16.64 -2.87 -24.49
CA LEU A 35 -16.15 -2.97 -23.13
C LEU A 35 -17.15 -3.71 -22.25
N GLN A 36 -16.71 -4.82 -21.67
CA GLN A 36 -17.46 -5.52 -20.64
C GLN A 36 -17.23 -4.84 -19.28
N LEU A 37 -18.22 -4.08 -18.82
CA LEU A 37 -18.18 -3.43 -17.51
C LEU A 37 -18.77 -4.34 -16.43
N PRO A 38 -18.35 -4.18 -15.15
CA PRO A 38 -18.92 -4.96 -14.06
C PRO A 38 -20.41 -4.63 -13.87
N GLU A 39 -21.16 -5.57 -13.30
CA GLU A 39 -22.58 -5.37 -13.01
C GLU A 39 -22.83 -4.13 -12.15
N GLY A 40 -23.88 -3.37 -12.50
CA GLY A 40 -24.22 -2.12 -11.81
C GLY A 40 -23.30 -0.93 -12.16
N ALA A 41 -22.38 -1.08 -13.12
CA ALA A 41 -21.56 0.03 -13.60
C ALA A 41 -22.38 1.07 -14.37
N GLN A 42 -22.10 2.34 -14.10
CA GLN A 42 -22.66 3.49 -14.80
C GLN A 42 -21.54 4.31 -15.42
N VAL A 43 -21.56 4.50 -16.73
CA VAL A 43 -20.58 5.33 -17.45
C VAL A 43 -20.91 6.80 -17.21
N TRP A 44 -19.95 7.58 -16.69
CA TRP A 44 -20.08 9.03 -16.50
C TRP A 44 -19.66 9.79 -17.75
N SER A 45 -18.58 9.38 -18.38
CA SER A 45 -18.05 10.04 -19.57
C SER A 45 -17.23 9.09 -20.42
N ALA A 46 -17.27 9.28 -21.73
CA ALA A 46 -16.34 8.68 -22.66
C ALA A 46 -15.77 9.75 -23.59
N PHE A 47 -14.50 9.63 -23.97
CA PHE A 47 -13.81 10.52 -24.90
C PHE A 47 -13.01 9.72 -25.92
N VAL A 48 -12.92 10.25 -27.13
CA VAL A 48 -12.13 9.70 -28.23
C VAL A 48 -11.36 10.86 -28.83
N GLU A 49 -10.04 10.78 -28.87
CA GLU A 49 -9.18 11.90 -29.33
C GLU A 49 -9.46 13.22 -28.57
N GLY A 50 -9.81 13.13 -27.28
CA GLY A 50 -10.17 14.29 -26.44
C GLY A 50 -11.58 14.86 -26.70
N GLN A 51 -12.32 14.33 -27.68
CA GLN A 51 -13.70 14.72 -27.96
C GLN A 51 -14.68 13.86 -27.17
N ARG A 52 -15.65 14.49 -26.48
CA ARG A 52 -16.66 13.76 -25.72
C ARG A 52 -17.56 12.98 -26.67
N VAL A 53 -17.72 11.68 -26.41
CA VAL A 53 -18.61 10.80 -27.17
C VAL A 53 -19.69 10.23 -26.26
N LYS A 54 -20.84 9.91 -26.84
CA LYS A 54 -21.91 9.23 -26.10
C LYS A 54 -21.74 7.71 -26.26
N PRO A 55 -21.41 6.98 -25.19
CA PRO A 55 -21.37 5.53 -25.24
C PRO A 55 -22.78 4.97 -25.41
N SER A 56 -22.91 3.84 -26.11
CA SER A 56 -24.15 3.08 -26.23
C SER A 56 -23.99 1.71 -25.57
N LYS A 57 -25.08 0.94 -25.44
CA LYS A 57 -25.02 -0.45 -24.94
C LYS A 57 -25.52 -1.39 -26.02
N ASN A 58 -24.90 -2.56 -26.16
CA ASN A 58 -25.38 -3.61 -27.05
C ASN A 58 -26.50 -4.44 -26.37
N ALA A 59 -27.01 -5.45 -27.07
CA ALA A 59 -28.05 -6.36 -26.55
C ALA A 59 -27.58 -7.14 -25.31
N ASP A 60 -26.28 -7.45 -25.22
CA ASP A 60 -25.65 -8.17 -24.12
C ASP A 60 -25.31 -7.27 -22.91
N GLY A 61 -25.58 -5.97 -23.00
CA GLY A 61 -25.31 -4.97 -21.96
C GLY A 61 -23.88 -4.41 -21.94
N ASN A 62 -23.02 -4.83 -22.88
CA ASN A 62 -21.67 -4.33 -23.05
C ASN A 62 -21.69 -2.88 -23.57
N VAL A 63 -20.70 -2.09 -23.13
CA VAL A 63 -20.60 -0.68 -23.50
C VAL A 63 -19.86 -0.56 -24.83
N LEU A 64 -20.49 0.13 -25.78
CA LEU A 64 -19.93 0.45 -27.09
C LEU A 64 -19.50 1.91 -27.13
N VAL A 65 -18.19 2.13 -27.28
CA VAL A 65 -17.59 3.46 -27.45
C VAL A 65 -17.26 3.66 -28.93
N PRO A 66 -17.79 4.70 -29.60
CA PRO A 66 -17.46 4.97 -31.00
C PRO A 66 -15.94 5.11 -31.21
N LEU A 67 -15.40 4.60 -32.31
CA LEU A 67 -13.98 4.71 -32.65
C LEU A 67 -13.79 5.52 -33.94
N ASN A 68 -12.78 6.39 -33.92
CA ASN A 68 -12.27 7.03 -35.12
C ASN A 68 -11.34 6.09 -35.87
N ARG A 69 -11.17 6.30 -37.18
CA ARG A 69 -10.11 5.62 -37.94
C ARG A 69 -8.78 6.29 -37.66
N SER A 70 -7.73 5.49 -37.45
CA SER A 70 -6.38 6.01 -37.31
C SER A 70 -5.95 6.70 -38.61
N LYS A 71 -5.42 7.92 -38.47
CA LYS A 71 -4.77 8.62 -39.58
C LYS A 71 -3.45 7.91 -39.91
N THR A 72 -3.13 7.82 -41.20
CA THR A 72 -1.83 7.31 -41.65
C THR A 72 -0.78 8.39 -41.48
N GLU A 73 0.30 8.12 -40.76
CA GLU A 73 1.45 9.00 -40.58
C GLU A 73 2.69 8.28 -41.10
N GLY A 74 3.06 8.56 -42.36
CA GLY A 74 4.12 7.83 -43.06
C GLY A 74 3.72 6.37 -43.37
N ARG A 75 4.46 5.39 -42.83
CA ARG A 75 4.14 3.95 -42.97
C ARG A 75 3.34 3.37 -41.80
N ASP A 76 3.16 4.14 -40.73
CA ASP A 76 2.50 3.68 -39.50
C ASP A 76 1.14 4.34 -39.29
N LEU A 77 0.26 3.62 -38.58
CA LEU A 77 -1.02 4.15 -38.15
C LEU A 77 -0.84 4.92 -36.85
N LYS A 78 -1.27 6.18 -36.85
CA LYS A 78 -1.27 7.01 -35.66
C LYS A 78 -2.25 6.44 -34.63
N SER A 79 -1.74 6.15 -33.44
CA SER A 79 -2.54 5.76 -32.29
C SER A 79 -3.27 6.96 -31.68
N PHE A 80 -4.47 6.77 -31.17
CA PHE A 80 -5.21 7.78 -30.43
C PHE A 80 -5.75 7.23 -29.11
N ASP A 81 -6.06 8.14 -28.18
CA ASP A 81 -6.54 7.78 -26.85
C ASP A 81 -8.07 7.70 -26.82
N VAL A 82 -8.57 6.64 -26.20
CA VAL A 82 -9.98 6.41 -25.87
C VAL A 82 -10.09 6.35 -24.36
N GLU A 83 -10.79 7.30 -23.77
CA GLU A 83 -10.96 7.42 -22.33
C GLU A 83 -12.39 7.04 -21.93
N VAL A 84 -12.53 6.21 -20.90
CA VAL A 84 -13.82 5.81 -20.36
C VAL A 84 -13.78 5.93 -18.85
N MET A 85 -14.69 6.73 -18.30
CA MET A 85 -14.86 6.86 -16.87
C MET A 85 -16.22 6.33 -16.45
N TYR A 86 -16.21 5.40 -15.50
CA TYR A 86 -17.41 4.79 -14.97
C TYR A 86 -17.33 4.64 -13.45
N TYR A 87 -18.51 4.46 -12.89
CA TYR A 87 -18.72 4.33 -11.46
C TYR A 87 -19.43 3.02 -11.16
N VAL A 88 -19.06 2.40 -10.03
CA VAL A 88 -19.74 1.23 -9.48
C VAL A 88 -20.30 1.58 -8.10
N GLY A 89 -21.57 1.24 -7.90
CA GLY A 89 -22.35 1.53 -6.70
C GLY A 89 -21.81 0.92 -5.40
N ASN A 90 -22.29 1.47 -4.27
CA ASN A 90 -21.87 1.17 -2.88
C ASN A 90 -21.65 -0.32 -2.56
N GLN A 91 -20.43 -0.82 -2.74
CA GLN A 91 -19.96 -2.03 -2.07
C GLN A 91 -19.39 -1.62 -0.72
N LYS A 92 -20.25 -1.55 0.30
CA LYS A 92 -19.83 -1.21 1.67
C LYS A 92 -18.68 -2.11 2.10
N LEU A 93 -17.54 -1.51 2.46
CA LEU A 93 -16.40 -2.24 2.98
C LEU A 93 -16.71 -2.70 4.41
N SER A 94 -16.68 -4.01 4.63
CA SER A 94 -16.87 -4.61 5.96
C SER A 94 -15.60 -4.41 6.81
N PRO A 95 -15.65 -4.51 8.15
CA PRO A 95 -14.45 -4.45 8.98
C PRO A 95 -13.38 -5.51 8.61
N VAL A 96 -13.79 -6.65 8.06
CA VAL A 96 -12.92 -7.67 7.47
C VAL A 96 -13.60 -8.20 6.23
N GLY A 97 -12.87 -8.38 5.14
CA GLY A 97 -13.43 -8.97 3.93
C GLY A 97 -12.44 -9.11 2.80
N HIS A 98 -12.97 -9.50 1.66
CA HIS A 98 -12.28 -9.46 0.39
C HIS A 98 -13.02 -8.51 -0.57
N SER A 99 -12.26 -7.86 -1.46
CA SER A 99 -12.80 -7.07 -2.57
C SER A 99 -12.31 -7.69 -3.86
N ASN A 100 -13.22 -7.90 -4.81
CA ASN A 100 -12.88 -8.33 -6.16
C ASN A 100 -13.07 -7.13 -7.10
N LEU A 101 -11.99 -6.74 -7.75
CA LEU A 101 -11.95 -5.66 -8.71
C LEU A 101 -11.70 -6.24 -10.09
N MET A 102 -12.51 -5.84 -11.06
CA MET A 102 -12.35 -6.23 -12.46
C MET A 102 -11.82 -5.05 -13.26
N PHE A 103 -10.81 -5.31 -14.10
CA PHE A 103 -10.38 -4.37 -15.14
C PHE A 103 -11.10 -4.74 -16.45
N PRO A 104 -11.93 -3.86 -17.02
CA PRO A 104 -12.59 -4.08 -18.30
C PRO A 104 -11.56 -4.29 -19.43
N VAL A 105 -11.55 -5.47 -20.03
CA VAL A 105 -10.72 -5.75 -21.20
C VAL A 105 -11.54 -5.40 -22.45
N PRO A 106 -10.95 -4.65 -23.41
CA PRO A 106 -11.60 -4.40 -24.68
C PRO A 106 -11.58 -5.61 -25.59
N ASP A 107 -12.48 -5.62 -26.56
CA ASP A 107 -12.57 -6.60 -27.66
C ASP A 107 -11.44 -6.48 -28.72
N LEU A 108 -10.24 -6.15 -28.25
CA LEU A 108 -9.02 -5.94 -29.00
C LEU A 108 -7.83 -6.47 -28.20
N VAL A 109 -6.84 -7.03 -28.89
CA VAL A 109 -5.58 -7.43 -28.26
C VAL A 109 -4.89 -6.20 -27.65
N VAL A 110 -4.52 -6.31 -26.37
CA VAL A 110 -3.81 -5.28 -25.61
C VAL A 110 -2.36 -5.71 -25.42
N SER A 111 -1.40 -4.92 -25.91
CA SER A 111 0.02 -5.25 -25.77
C SER A 111 0.52 -5.08 -24.33
N GLN A 112 0.13 -4.00 -23.66
CA GLN A 112 0.54 -3.72 -22.29
C GLN A 112 -0.61 -3.15 -21.46
N MET A 113 -0.83 -3.68 -20.26
CA MET A 113 -1.79 -3.16 -19.29
C MET A 113 -1.07 -2.63 -18.04
N LEU A 114 -1.44 -1.42 -17.60
CA LEU A 114 -1.07 -0.85 -16.31
C LEU A 114 -2.32 -0.43 -15.54
N TRP A 115 -2.41 -0.80 -14.27
CA TRP A 115 -3.56 -0.50 -13.44
C TRP A 115 -3.15 0.02 -12.07
N SER A 116 -3.50 1.27 -11.77
CA SER A 116 -3.28 1.91 -10.48
C SER A 116 -4.56 1.86 -9.64
N VAL A 117 -4.52 1.19 -8.50
CA VAL A 117 -5.65 1.07 -7.57
C VAL A 117 -5.35 1.86 -6.31
N TYR A 118 -6.18 2.87 -6.05
CA TYR A 118 -6.18 3.68 -4.86
C TYR A 118 -7.18 3.15 -3.85
N LEU A 119 -6.64 2.70 -2.72
CA LEU A 119 -7.41 2.08 -1.66
C LEU A 119 -7.46 2.97 -0.39
N PRO A 120 -8.56 2.94 0.39
CA PRO A 120 -8.69 3.72 1.61
C PRO A 120 -7.59 3.46 2.64
N VAL A 121 -7.20 4.49 3.41
CA VAL A 121 -6.13 4.38 4.42
C VAL A 121 -6.58 3.72 5.73
N ASP A 122 -7.88 3.62 5.99
CA ASP A 122 -8.44 3.08 7.24
C ASP A 122 -8.35 1.55 7.31
N TYR A 123 -8.02 0.93 6.18
CA TYR A 123 -7.84 -0.49 6.04
C TYR A 123 -6.36 -0.85 5.80
N ASP A 124 -6.01 -2.03 6.28
CA ASP A 124 -4.77 -2.70 5.97
C ASP A 124 -5.05 -3.85 5.02
N TYR A 125 -4.24 -3.91 3.96
CA TYR A 125 -4.38 -4.85 2.86
C TYR A 125 -3.35 -5.96 3.05
N LEU A 126 -3.84 -7.14 3.41
CA LEU A 126 -3.02 -8.27 3.85
C LEU A 126 -2.44 -9.05 2.67
N TYR A 127 -3.25 -9.19 1.62
CA TYR A 127 -2.93 -10.01 0.46
C TYR A 127 -3.61 -9.45 -0.79
N PHE A 128 -2.87 -9.49 -1.90
CA PHE A 128 -3.37 -9.23 -3.24
C PHE A 128 -3.26 -10.54 -4.04
N GLY A 129 -4.36 -10.95 -4.66
CA GLY A 129 -4.55 -12.14 -5.50
C GLY A 129 -5.06 -11.76 -6.89
N GLY A 130 -5.41 -12.74 -7.71
CA GLY A 130 -5.99 -12.51 -9.04
C GLY A 130 -5.03 -12.78 -10.19
N THR A 131 -5.43 -12.38 -11.40
CA THR A 131 -4.78 -12.71 -12.69
C THR A 131 -3.78 -11.64 -13.16
N VAL A 132 -3.68 -10.53 -12.44
CA VAL A 132 -2.76 -9.42 -12.73
C VAL A 132 -1.43 -9.58 -11.98
N ASP A 133 -0.34 -9.20 -12.63
CA ASP A 133 0.97 -9.20 -11.98
C ASP A 133 1.09 -8.04 -11.00
N LYS A 134 1.80 -8.29 -9.89
CA LYS A 134 1.82 -7.42 -8.72
C LYS A 134 3.18 -6.75 -8.59
N GLU A 135 3.17 -5.47 -8.23
CA GLU A 135 4.38 -4.81 -7.75
C GLU A 135 4.90 -5.52 -6.49
N ARG A 136 6.23 -5.51 -6.24
CA ARG A 136 6.82 -6.09 -5.01
C ARG A 136 6.15 -5.62 -3.71
N GLN A 137 5.58 -4.42 -3.67
CA GLN A 137 4.83 -3.92 -2.52
C GLN A 137 3.43 -4.55 -2.38
N ALA A 138 2.84 -5.10 -3.44
CA ALA A 138 1.60 -5.87 -3.44
C ALA A 138 1.84 -7.39 -3.42
N SER A 139 3.08 -7.83 -3.66
CA SER A 139 3.47 -9.25 -3.66
C SER A 139 3.65 -9.82 -2.25
N GLY A 140 3.12 -11.03 -2.05
CA GLY A 140 3.28 -11.81 -0.82
C GLY A 140 2.26 -11.51 0.26
N LEU A 141 2.24 -12.37 1.29
CA LEU A 141 1.50 -12.13 2.53
C LEU A 141 2.25 -11.10 3.35
N LYS A 142 1.61 -9.95 3.62
CA LYS A 142 2.18 -8.97 4.54
C LYS A 142 1.96 -9.43 5.97
N PRO A 143 3.00 -9.83 6.72
CA PRO A 143 2.81 -10.18 8.12
C PRO A 143 2.27 -8.95 8.84
N LEU A 144 1.33 -9.15 9.78
CA LEU A 144 0.75 -8.05 10.57
C LEU A 144 1.84 -7.13 11.15
N ALA A 145 3.02 -7.67 11.49
CA ALA A 145 4.21 -6.97 11.97
C ALA A 145 4.81 -5.91 11.00
N THR A 146 4.62 -6.02 9.69
CA THR A 146 5.11 -5.04 8.69
C THR A 146 4.12 -3.91 8.41
N VAL A 147 2.86 -4.09 8.80
CA VAL A 147 1.80 -3.07 8.73
C VAL A 147 2.08 -1.85 9.64
N PHE A 148 3.08 -1.98 10.53
CA PHE A 148 3.48 -0.99 11.52
C PHE A 148 4.29 0.20 10.96
N LYS A 149 4.80 0.15 9.72
CA LYS A 149 5.57 1.26 9.12
C LYS A 149 4.65 2.21 8.35
N GLY A 150 4.07 3.15 9.07
CA GLY A 150 3.10 4.14 8.56
C GLY A 150 3.71 5.22 7.68
N ASN A 151 4.20 4.88 6.50
CA ASN A 151 4.52 5.88 5.48
C ASN A 151 3.72 5.60 4.21
N GLN A 152 2.48 6.12 4.16
CA GLN A 152 1.62 5.93 3.00
C GLN A 152 0.52 7.01 2.95
N GLN A 153 0.94 8.22 2.61
CA GLN A 153 0.07 9.30 2.13
C GLN A 153 0.51 9.60 0.69
N VAL A 154 -0.05 8.90 -0.29
CA VAL A 154 0.26 9.13 -1.72
C VAL A 154 -0.82 10.01 -2.34
N LEU A 155 -2.08 9.72 -2.03
CA LEU A 155 -3.23 10.49 -2.55
C LEU A 155 -3.21 11.98 -2.14
N GLY A 156 -2.90 12.29 -0.88
CA GLY A 156 -2.85 13.69 -0.42
C GLY A 156 -1.73 14.50 -1.07
N ASN A 157 -0.63 13.84 -1.44
CA ASN A 157 0.43 14.49 -2.22
C ASN A 157 -0.02 14.73 -3.67
N LEU A 158 -0.73 13.76 -4.28
CA LEU A 158 -1.35 13.94 -5.60
C LEU A 158 -2.31 15.12 -5.58
N VAL A 159 -3.31 15.14 -4.72
CA VAL A 159 -4.34 16.22 -4.69
C VAL A 159 -3.71 17.62 -4.59
N ASN A 160 -2.61 17.76 -3.85
CA ASN A 160 -1.88 19.03 -3.73
C ASN A 160 -1.02 19.36 -4.97
N GLU A 161 -0.43 18.37 -5.63
CA GLU A 161 0.36 18.55 -6.86
C GLU A 161 -0.54 18.69 -8.12
N VAL A 162 -1.78 18.20 -8.06
CA VAL A 162 -2.78 18.19 -9.13
C VAL A 162 -3.35 19.59 -9.44
N SER A 163 -3.25 20.56 -8.51
CA SER A 163 -3.89 21.89 -8.63
C SER A 163 -3.34 22.82 -9.73
N ASP A 164 -2.52 22.32 -10.64
CA ASP A 164 -1.89 23.09 -11.70
C ASP A 164 -2.74 23.14 -12.98
N GLU A 165 -2.94 24.34 -13.53
CA GLU A 165 -3.63 24.57 -14.80
C GLU A 165 -3.02 23.77 -15.97
N MET A 166 -1.73 23.44 -15.88
CA MET A 166 -1.02 22.66 -16.89
C MET A 166 -1.67 21.31 -17.20
N TYR A 167 -2.33 20.67 -16.24
CA TYR A 167 -3.03 19.38 -16.42
C TYR A 167 -4.54 19.54 -16.65
N ASN A 168 -5.07 20.76 -16.69
CA ASN A 168 -6.47 21.04 -16.99
C ASN A 168 -6.74 21.17 -18.50
N THR A 169 -5.71 21.40 -19.32
CA THR A 169 -5.83 21.53 -20.78
C THR A 169 -6.03 20.15 -21.43
N ARG A 170 -7.16 20.00 -22.14
CA ARG A 170 -7.59 18.78 -22.85
C ARG A 170 -7.35 18.84 -24.37
N GLU A 171 -6.76 19.93 -24.86
CA GLU A 171 -6.42 20.08 -26.28
C GLU A 171 -5.24 19.17 -26.68
N PRO A 172 -5.11 18.85 -27.99
CA PRO A 172 -3.95 18.15 -28.51
C PRO A 172 -2.66 18.87 -28.09
N LEU A 173 -1.88 18.22 -27.24
CA LEU A 173 -0.67 18.80 -26.67
C LEU A 173 0.39 18.93 -27.76
N SER A 174 0.95 20.13 -27.92
CA SER A 174 2.19 20.27 -28.68
C SER A 174 3.31 19.48 -27.98
N ASP A 175 4.28 19.00 -28.75
CA ASP A 175 5.38 18.18 -28.23
C ASP A 175 6.16 18.87 -27.10
N ASP A 176 6.20 20.21 -27.10
CA ASP A 176 6.86 20.99 -26.07
C ASP A 176 6.09 21.01 -24.75
N VAL A 177 4.76 21.09 -24.81
CA VAL A 177 3.93 21.03 -23.59
C VAL A 177 3.95 19.62 -23.02
N ARG A 178 3.90 18.59 -23.87
CA ARG A 178 4.05 17.19 -23.45
C ARG A 178 5.37 16.96 -22.71
N ARG A 179 6.49 17.41 -23.29
CA ARG A 179 7.82 17.32 -22.64
C ARG A 179 7.87 18.07 -21.31
N LYS A 180 7.25 19.26 -21.22
CA LYS A 180 7.17 20.02 -19.97
C LYS A 180 6.38 19.26 -18.90
N ARG A 181 5.22 18.69 -19.23
CA ARG A 181 4.43 17.85 -18.32
C ARG A 181 5.23 16.64 -17.83
N GLU A 182 5.85 15.89 -18.74
CA GLU A 182 6.69 14.74 -18.39
C GLU A 182 7.85 15.13 -17.47
N SER A 183 8.54 16.24 -17.76
CA SER A 183 9.64 16.75 -16.92
C SER A 183 9.17 17.13 -15.51
N LYS A 184 7.93 17.59 -15.37
CA LYS A 184 7.33 17.97 -14.10
C LYS A 184 6.93 16.73 -13.32
N VAL A 185 6.30 15.76 -13.98
CA VAL A 185 6.01 14.44 -13.41
C VAL A 185 7.30 13.81 -12.88
N ARG A 186 8.40 13.80 -13.65
CA ARG A 186 9.69 13.25 -13.21
C ARG A 186 10.30 13.94 -12.00
N ARG A 187 9.97 15.22 -11.78
CA ARG A 187 10.40 15.99 -10.60
C ARG A 187 9.44 15.86 -9.40
N SER A 188 8.25 15.31 -9.60
CA SER A 188 7.24 15.16 -8.54
C SER A 188 7.72 14.21 -7.44
N LYS A 189 7.18 14.40 -6.22
CA LYS A 189 7.47 13.47 -5.11
C LYS A 189 6.91 12.07 -5.39
N LEU A 190 5.91 11.98 -6.26
CA LEU A 190 5.33 10.71 -6.72
C LEU A 190 6.28 9.90 -7.59
N TRP A 191 6.99 10.54 -8.51
CA TRP A 191 7.99 9.87 -9.33
C TRP A 191 9.12 9.30 -8.48
N GLY A 192 9.60 10.07 -7.50
CA GLY A 192 10.61 9.60 -6.55
C GLY A 192 10.12 8.44 -5.66
N LYS A 193 8.81 8.28 -5.50
CA LYS A 193 8.16 7.16 -4.78
C LYS A 193 7.80 6.00 -5.69
N ARG A 194 8.25 5.97 -6.95
CA ARG A 194 8.19 4.75 -7.77
C ARG A 194 8.81 3.63 -6.92
N GLY A 195 7.99 2.67 -6.49
CA GLY A 195 8.57 1.44 -5.99
C GLY A 195 9.42 0.88 -7.12
N ARG A 196 10.40 0.03 -6.80
CA ARG A 196 11.14 -0.69 -7.84
C ARG A 196 10.17 -1.69 -8.49
N PHE A 197 9.27 -1.15 -9.32
CA PHE A 197 8.53 -1.82 -10.37
C PHE A 197 9.58 -2.56 -11.16
N ASP A 198 9.49 -3.87 -11.09
CA ASP A 198 10.63 -4.75 -11.25
C ASP A 198 11.28 -4.53 -12.62
N LYS A 199 12.62 -4.45 -12.68
CA LYS A 199 13.33 -4.46 -13.97
C LYS A 199 12.95 -5.69 -14.80
N SER A 200 12.38 -6.73 -14.17
CA SER A 200 11.87 -7.94 -14.82
C SER A 200 10.56 -7.78 -15.59
N GLN A 201 9.75 -6.74 -15.36
CA GLN A 201 8.47 -6.55 -16.06
C GLN A 201 8.56 -5.67 -17.32
N GLY A 202 9.77 -5.22 -17.68
CA GLY A 202 10.04 -4.55 -18.96
C GLY A 202 9.33 -3.19 -19.15
N ILE A 203 8.88 -2.55 -18.08
CA ILE A 203 8.17 -1.26 -18.18
C ILE A 203 9.20 -0.14 -18.29
N SER A 204 9.10 0.65 -19.37
CA SER A 204 9.96 1.81 -19.58
C SER A 204 9.62 2.95 -18.62
N ASP A 205 10.61 3.78 -18.30
CA ASP A 205 10.43 4.99 -17.50
C ASP A 205 9.36 5.92 -18.14
N ASP A 206 9.29 5.97 -19.46
CA ASP A 206 8.31 6.78 -20.19
C ASP A 206 6.87 6.27 -20.00
N THR A 207 6.66 4.96 -20.03
CA THR A 207 5.33 4.38 -19.78
C THR A 207 4.89 4.64 -18.33
N TYR A 208 5.82 4.58 -17.37
CA TYR A 208 5.52 4.94 -15.99
C TYR A 208 5.20 6.43 -15.83
N ALA A 209 5.90 7.33 -16.54
CA ALA A 209 5.64 8.77 -16.50
C ALA A 209 4.23 9.09 -16.99
N ARG A 210 3.84 8.48 -18.10
CA ARG A 210 2.50 8.61 -18.68
C ARG A 210 1.43 8.05 -17.75
N GLN A 211 1.71 6.96 -17.02
CA GLN A 211 0.78 6.44 -16.02
C GLN A 211 0.56 7.43 -14.88
N VAL A 212 1.63 8.04 -14.37
CA VAL A 212 1.52 9.06 -13.32
C VAL A 212 0.79 10.31 -13.84
N GLU A 213 1.02 10.74 -15.08
CA GLU A 213 0.24 11.83 -15.69
C GLU A 213 -1.26 11.51 -15.77
N ARG A 214 -1.62 10.28 -16.15
CA ARG A 214 -3.02 9.82 -16.14
C ARG A 214 -3.64 9.84 -14.75
N GLU A 215 -2.89 9.46 -13.72
CA GLU A 215 -3.30 9.62 -12.33
C GLU A 215 -3.60 11.10 -12.01
N PHE A 216 -2.72 12.04 -12.40
CA PHE A 216 -2.94 13.48 -12.22
C PHE A 216 -4.22 13.97 -12.93
N ASN A 217 -4.40 13.62 -14.21
CA ASN A 217 -5.56 14.01 -15.01
C ASN A 217 -6.87 13.45 -14.42
N PHE A 218 -6.85 12.21 -13.93
CA PHE A 218 -7.99 11.58 -13.26
C PHE A 218 -8.46 12.38 -12.03
N PHE A 219 -7.55 12.76 -11.13
CA PHE A 219 -7.95 13.54 -9.94
C PHE A 219 -8.42 14.94 -10.29
N ASN A 220 -7.86 15.55 -11.34
CA ASN A 220 -8.37 16.81 -11.88
C ASN A 220 -9.80 16.66 -12.39
N GLN A 221 -10.08 15.60 -13.15
CA GLN A 221 -11.42 15.32 -13.64
C GLN A 221 -12.41 15.07 -12.50
N LEU A 222 -12.05 14.24 -11.52
CA LEU A 222 -12.89 14.03 -10.33
C LEU A 222 -13.21 15.33 -9.60
N LYS A 223 -12.22 16.23 -9.47
CA LYS A 223 -12.41 17.53 -8.83
C LYS A 223 -13.34 18.42 -9.65
N GLN A 224 -13.14 18.50 -10.96
CA GLN A 224 -13.99 19.30 -11.85
C GLN A 224 -15.43 18.79 -11.86
N GLU A 225 -15.63 17.47 -11.91
CA GLU A 225 -16.96 16.86 -11.89
C GLU A 225 -17.63 17.00 -10.52
N ALA A 226 -16.88 16.90 -9.42
CA ALA A 226 -17.39 17.21 -8.09
C ALA A 226 -17.79 18.69 -7.93
N VAL A 227 -17.11 19.61 -8.62
CA VAL A 227 -17.41 21.06 -8.61
C VAL A 227 -18.63 21.39 -9.49
N GLN A 228 -18.79 20.76 -10.66
CA GLN A 228 -19.97 20.94 -11.52
C GLN A 228 -21.27 20.47 -10.86
N GLN A 229 -21.21 19.53 -9.91
CA GLN A 229 -22.36 19.13 -9.09
C GLN A 229 -22.84 20.21 -8.10
N GLY A 230 -22.08 21.30 -7.91
CA GLY A 230 -22.43 22.43 -7.03
C GLY A 230 -23.07 23.62 -7.75
N GLY A 231 -23.10 23.66 -9.08
CA GLY A 231 -23.58 24.81 -9.86
C GLY A 231 -24.52 24.40 -11.01
N ALA A 232 -25.74 24.94 -10.99
CA ALA A 232 -26.71 25.03 -12.10
C ALA A 232 -26.93 23.79 -13.02
N ARG A 233 -27.70 22.83 -12.49
CA ARG A 233 -28.85 22.08 -13.08
C ARG A 233 -28.84 21.75 -14.60
N ASP A 234 -28.62 20.45 -14.89
CA ASP A 234 -29.31 19.72 -15.97
C ASP A 234 -30.26 18.67 -15.34
N PRO A 235 -31.57 18.65 -15.67
CA PRO A 235 -32.55 17.75 -15.08
C PRO A 235 -32.45 16.35 -15.71
N GLY A 236 -31.55 15.51 -15.20
CA GLY A 236 -31.48 14.11 -15.66
C GLY A 236 -30.35 13.25 -15.09
N VAL A 237 -29.36 13.84 -14.43
CA VAL A 237 -28.23 13.10 -13.86
C VAL A 237 -28.30 13.14 -12.34
N ILE A 238 -28.46 11.98 -11.71
CA ILE A 238 -28.44 11.86 -10.25
C ILE A 238 -27.05 12.29 -9.76
N PRO A 239 -26.94 13.32 -8.89
CA PRO A 239 -25.65 13.77 -8.40
C PRO A 239 -25.10 12.75 -7.40
N ILE A 240 -24.13 11.94 -7.82
CA ILE A 240 -23.35 11.12 -6.90
C ILE A 240 -22.29 12.04 -6.30
N ARG A 241 -22.46 12.41 -5.03
CA ARG A 241 -21.43 13.13 -4.27
C ARG A 241 -20.17 12.27 -4.19
N VAL A 242 -19.15 12.65 -4.94
CA VAL A 242 -17.82 12.03 -4.93
C VAL A 242 -16.90 12.95 -4.14
N ALA A 243 -16.76 12.65 -2.85
CA ALA A 243 -15.74 13.31 -2.06
C ALA A 243 -14.41 12.61 -2.36
N VAL A 244 -13.57 13.25 -3.19
CA VAL A 244 -12.20 12.77 -3.41
C VAL A 244 -11.51 12.66 -2.05
N PRO A 245 -11.09 11.46 -1.62
CA PRO A 245 -10.52 11.31 -0.31
C PRO A 245 -9.20 12.08 -0.24
N PRO A 246 -8.88 12.73 0.90
CA PRO A 246 -7.62 13.45 1.06
C PRO A 246 -6.42 12.51 1.27
N SER A 247 -6.67 11.21 1.45
CA SER A 247 -5.62 10.22 1.71
C SER A 247 -6.00 8.83 1.17
N GLY A 248 -5.01 8.13 0.63
CA GLY A 248 -5.16 6.84 -0.04
C GLY A 248 -3.80 6.19 -0.29
N LYS A 249 -3.81 4.85 -0.32
CA LYS A 249 -2.65 4.00 -0.67
C LYS A 249 -2.79 3.62 -2.15
N VAL A 250 -1.75 3.83 -2.95
CA VAL A 250 -1.72 3.36 -4.35
C VAL A 250 -1.02 2.00 -4.42
N PHE A 251 -1.62 1.07 -5.15
CA PHE A 251 -1.02 -0.19 -5.56
C PHE A 251 -1.10 -0.25 -7.07
N ARG A 252 -0.01 -0.62 -7.76
CA ARG A 252 -0.06 -0.75 -9.21
C ARG A 252 0.18 -2.18 -9.65
N PHE A 253 -0.51 -2.54 -10.71
CA PHE A 253 -0.57 -3.87 -11.29
C PHE A 253 -0.31 -3.78 -12.78
N THR A 254 0.22 -4.84 -13.33
CA THR A 254 0.66 -4.87 -14.72
C THR A 254 0.30 -6.19 -15.35
N LYS A 255 0.08 -6.22 -16.66
CA LYS A 255 0.03 -7.47 -17.40
C LYS A 255 0.54 -7.23 -18.82
N GLN A 256 1.40 -8.11 -19.31
CA GLN A 256 1.86 -8.10 -20.70
C GLN A 256 0.95 -9.01 -21.51
N ILE A 257 0.49 -8.53 -22.66
CA ILE A 257 -0.39 -9.26 -23.59
C ILE A 257 -1.69 -9.70 -22.91
N VAL A 258 -2.77 -8.96 -23.16
CA VAL A 258 -4.12 -9.35 -22.75
C VAL A 258 -4.93 -9.60 -24.01
N ILE A 259 -5.58 -10.76 -24.03
CA ILE A 259 -6.47 -11.19 -25.11
C ILE A 259 -7.91 -10.98 -24.63
N ASP A 260 -8.81 -10.68 -25.55
CA ASP A 260 -10.24 -10.36 -25.35
C ASP A 260 -10.97 -11.23 -24.29
N GLN A 261 -10.68 -12.53 -24.22
CA GLN A 261 -11.34 -13.45 -23.29
C GLN A 261 -10.72 -13.54 -21.88
N ASP A 262 -9.64 -12.81 -21.60
CA ASP A 262 -9.01 -12.83 -20.29
C ASP A 262 -9.76 -11.94 -19.29
N THR A 263 -10.33 -12.52 -18.24
CA THR A 263 -10.83 -11.73 -17.11
C THR A 263 -9.66 -11.24 -16.25
N LEU A 264 -9.44 -9.92 -16.24
CA LEU A 264 -8.44 -9.27 -15.39
C LEU A 264 -9.03 -8.94 -14.03
N ASN A 265 -8.83 -9.84 -13.08
CA ASN A 265 -9.38 -9.72 -11.74
C ASN A 265 -8.25 -9.48 -10.72
N LEU A 266 -8.54 -8.63 -9.74
CA LEU A 266 -7.70 -8.33 -8.60
C LEU A 266 -8.49 -8.61 -7.32
N ASN A 267 -8.03 -9.61 -6.57
CA ASN A 267 -8.61 -9.97 -5.29
C ASN A 267 -7.81 -9.31 -4.17
N VAL A 268 -8.45 -8.53 -3.30
CA VAL A 268 -7.78 -7.83 -2.21
C VAL A 268 -8.39 -8.27 -0.89
N VAL A 269 -7.58 -8.83 0.01
CA VAL A 269 -7.99 -9.15 1.37
C VAL A 269 -7.65 -7.99 2.29
N TYR A 270 -8.64 -7.47 3.00
CA TYR A 270 -8.50 -6.28 3.82
C TYR A 270 -9.09 -6.44 5.23
N THR A 271 -8.52 -5.69 6.16
CA THR A 271 -9.00 -5.60 7.54
C THR A 271 -8.95 -4.15 8.02
N HIS A 272 -9.95 -3.74 8.77
CA HIS A 272 -10.05 -2.39 9.30
C HIS A 272 -9.06 -2.22 10.46
N LYS A 273 -8.42 -1.04 10.54
CA LYS A 273 -7.37 -0.76 11.52
C LYS A 273 -7.83 -0.82 12.97
N TRP A 274 -9.10 -0.47 13.24
CA TRP A 274 -9.63 -0.53 14.60
C TRP A 274 -9.70 -1.96 15.15
N LEU A 275 -10.01 -2.95 14.31
CA LEU A 275 -10.02 -4.35 14.73
C LEU A 275 -8.63 -4.83 15.15
N ILE A 276 -7.61 -4.46 14.37
CA ILE A 276 -6.20 -4.75 14.73
C ILE A 276 -5.84 -4.07 16.05
N ARG A 277 -6.29 -2.83 16.29
CA ARG A 277 -6.07 -2.12 17.56
C ARG A 277 -6.76 -2.82 18.74
N LEU A 278 -7.99 -3.33 18.55
CA LEU A 278 -8.69 -4.10 19.58
C LEU A 278 -7.99 -5.42 19.90
N VAL A 279 -7.60 -6.18 18.87
CA VAL A 279 -6.85 -7.43 19.06
C VAL A 279 -5.53 -7.16 19.79
N LYS A 280 -4.84 -6.07 19.46
CA LYS A 280 -3.64 -5.63 20.20
C LYS A 280 -3.94 -5.30 21.66
N LEU A 281 -5.03 -4.59 21.93
CA LEU A 281 -5.43 -4.26 23.30
C LEU A 281 -5.74 -5.54 24.08
N LEU A 282 -6.43 -6.51 23.49
CA LEU A 282 -6.70 -7.81 24.10
C LEU A 282 -5.41 -8.59 24.38
N ILE A 283 -4.48 -8.65 23.41
CA ILE A 283 -3.18 -9.31 23.60
C ILE A 283 -2.36 -8.60 24.69
N PHE A 284 -2.40 -7.26 24.75
CA PHE A 284 -1.72 -6.49 25.77
C PHE A 284 -2.31 -6.74 27.16
N VAL A 285 -3.64 -6.74 27.29
CA VAL A 285 -4.34 -7.07 28.54
C VAL A 285 -4.02 -8.51 28.97
N LEU A 286 -4.02 -9.47 28.03
CA LEU A 286 -3.63 -10.85 28.30
C LEU A 286 -2.17 -10.94 28.76
N PHE A 287 -1.26 -10.21 28.12
CA PHE A 287 0.15 -10.15 28.50
C PHE A 287 0.33 -9.57 29.92
N VAL A 288 -0.36 -8.48 30.24
CA VAL A 288 -0.37 -7.90 31.59
C VAL A 288 -0.96 -8.87 32.61
N PHE A 289 -2.05 -9.56 32.27
CA PHE A 289 -2.67 -10.58 33.13
C PHE A 289 -1.69 -11.74 33.41
N ILE A 290 -0.99 -12.22 32.38
CA ILE A 290 0.06 -13.24 32.52
C ILE A 290 1.19 -12.73 33.42
N LEU A 291 1.66 -11.49 33.25
CA LEU A 291 2.69 -10.92 34.13
C LEU A 291 2.25 -10.83 35.60
N ILE A 292 1.00 -10.47 35.87
CA ILE A 292 0.45 -10.44 37.23
C ILE A 292 0.37 -11.85 37.82
N ARG A 293 -0.09 -12.84 37.04
CA ARG A 293 -0.14 -14.25 37.48
C ARG A 293 1.27 -14.80 37.72
N CYS A 294 2.22 -14.51 36.84
CA CYS A 294 3.63 -14.87 37.00
C CYS A 294 4.26 -14.19 38.21
N LYS A 295 3.91 -12.94 38.55
CA LYS A 295 4.39 -12.27 39.77
C LYS A 295 3.96 -13.04 41.03
N ASN A 296 2.71 -13.50 41.10
CA ASN A 296 2.23 -14.28 42.24
C ASN A 296 2.94 -15.64 42.36
N ILE A 297 3.22 -16.29 41.23
CA ILE A 297 4.00 -17.54 41.19
C ILE A 297 5.46 -17.26 41.59
N PHE A 298 6.06 -16.19 41.05
CA PHE A 298 7.43 -15.78 41.31
C PHE A 298 7.66 -15.43 42.78
N GLN A 299 6.72 -14.73 43.42
CA GLN A 299 6.77 -14.44 44.85
C GLN A 299 6.79 -15.73 45.68
N ARG A 300 5.93 -16.70 45.37
CA ARG A 300 5.92 -18.02 46.04
C ARG A 300 7.22 -18.79 45.83
N THR A 301 7.78 -18.79 44.62
CA THR A 301 9.07 -19.43 44.35
C THR A 301 10.23 -18.70 45.03
N MET A 302 10.18 -17.38 45.13
CA MET A 302 11.22 -16.57 45.76
C MET A 302 11.23 -16.75 47.28
N GLU A 303 10.06 -16.93 47.91
CA GLU A 303 9.95 -17.30 49.32
C GLU A 303 10.52 -18.70 49.58
N TRP A 304 10.22 -19.67 48.71
CA TRP A 304 10.79 -21.01 48.80
C TRP A 304 12.33 -21.01 48.60
N ILE A 305 12.84 -20.23 47.66
CA ILE A 305 14.29 -20.04 47.45
C ILE A 305 14.94 -19.34 48.66
N ARG A 306 14.31 -18.31 49.23
CA ARG A 306 14.81 -17.63 50.44
C ARG A 306 14.89 -18.58 51.64
N LEU A 307 13.89 -19.42 51.83
CA LEU A 307 13.88 -20.44 52.88
C LEU A 307 14.98 -21.49 52.66
N THR A 308 15.21 -21.89 51.41
CA THR A 308 16.26 -22.84 51.04
C THR A 308 17.67 -22.26 51.23
N ILE A 309 17.88 -20.98 50.90
CA ILE A 309 19.14 -20.26 51.13
C ILE A 309 19.43 -20.13 52.64
N LYS A 310 18.41 -19.86 53.46
CA LYS A 310 18.56 -19.73 54.91
C LYS A 310 18.86 -21.07 55.59
N LYS A 311 18.39 -22.19 55.04
CA LYS A 311 18.67 -23.55 55.54
C LYS A 311 20.11 -24.01 55.28
N ASN A 312 20.77 -23.45 54.25
CA ASN A 312 22.15 -23.77 53.85
C ASN A 312 23.15 -22.61 54.09
N GLU A 313 22.87 -21.73 55.05
CA GLU A 313 23.64 -20.50 55.31
C GLU A 313 25.12 -20.77 55.66
N LYS A 314 25.44 -21.92 56.26
CA LYS A 314 26.83 -22.34 56.57
C LYS A 314 27.64 -22.76 55.33
N SER A 315 27.02 -23.27 54.27
CA SER A 315 27.73 -23.67 53.04
C SER A 315 27.84 -22.54 52.01
N LEU A 316 27.09 -21.44 52.18
CA LEU A 316 27.06 -20.31 51.25
C LEU A 316 27.98 -19.12 51.62
N GLN A 317 28.69 -19.17 52.75
CA GLN A 317 29.62 -18.09 53.14
C GLN A 317 30.78 -17.90 52.14
N TRP A 318 31.15 -18.94 51.39
CA TRP A 318 32.09 -18.84 50.27
C TRP A 318 31.58 -17.91 49.15
N ALA A 319 30.27 -17.89 48.87
CA ALA A 319 29.68 -17.08 47.81
C ALA A 319 29.65 -15.58 48.14
N SER A 320 29.65 -15.20 49.42
CA SER A 320 29.77 -13.79 49.85
C SER A 320 31.23 -13.30 49.91
N SER A 321 32.21 -14.17 49.72
CA SER A 321 33.61 -13.75 49.59
C SER A 321 33.81 -12.93 48.30
N PRO A 322 34.79 -12.01 48.25
CA PRO A 322 35.04 -11.19 47.05
C PRO A 322 35.29 -12.02 45.78
N MET A 323 35.80 -13.25 45.93
CA MET A 323 36.06 -14.18 44.82
C MET A 323 34.80 -14.99 44.43
N GLY A 324 33.97 -15.35 45.41
CA GLY A 324 32.70 -16.05 45.19
C GLY A 324 31.67 -15.20 44.41
N LEU A 325 31.61 -13.90 44.68
CA LEU A 325 30.75 -12.96 43.94
C LEU A 325 31.07 -12.91 42.45
N VAL A 326 32.35 -13.00 42.08
CA VAL A 326 32.78 -12.97 40.67
C VAL A 326 32.33 -14.25 39.95
N ILE A 327 32.48 -15.41 40.60
CA ILE A 327 32.10 -16.72 40.04
C ILE A 327 30.59 -16.83 39.85
N VAL A 328 29.81 -16.41 40.85
CA VAL A 328 28.34 -16.43 40.77
C VAL A 328 27.84 -15.45 39.71
N ALA A 329 28.43 -14.27 39.62
CA ALA A 329 28.07 -13.28 38.61
C ALA A 329 28.41 -13.76 37.18
N THR A 330 29.52 -14.47 36.97
CA THR A 330 29.85 -15.06 35.66
C THR A 330 28.88 -16.18 35.29
N LEU A 331 28.54 -17.06 36.24
CA LEU A 331 27.59 -18.15 36.00
C LEU A 331 26.19 -17.62 35.66
N CYS A 332 25.73 -16.59 36.38
CA CYS A 332 24.47 -15.88 36.08
C CYS A 332 24.50 -15.21 34.71
N LEU A 333 25.62 -14.62 34.30
CA LEU A 333 25.76 -13.97 32.98
C LEU A 333 25.62 -14.99 31.84
N ILE A 334 26.23 -16.17 32.00
CA ILE A 334 26.12 -17.29 31.05
C ILE A 334 24.67 -17.81 31.00
N LEU A 335 24.02 -18.03 32.15
CA LEU A 335 22.64 -18.51 32.21
C LEU A 335 21.63 -17.50 31.65
N PHE A 336 21.77 -16.22 31.98
CA PHE A 336 20.86 -15.18 31.49
C PHE A 336 21.07 -14.86 29.99
N SER A 337 22.24 -15.18 29.42
CA SER A 337 22.53 -15.08 27.98
C SER A 337 21.54 -15.84 27.11
N PHE A 338 20.99 -16.94 27.62
CA PHE A 338 20.03 -17.76 26.88
C PHE A 338 18.58 -17.30 27.03
N VAL A 339 18.26 -16.45 28.02
CA VAL A 339 16.87 -16.14 28.38
C VAL A 339 16.41 -14.80 27.82
N SER A 340 17.17 -13.72 28.03
CA SER A 340 16.81 -12.41 27.47
C SER A 340 17.99 -11.43 27.43
N ARG A 341 18.03 -10.59 26.39
CA ARG A 341 19.07 -9.56 26.22
C ARG A 341 19.06 -8.46 27.29
N LEU A 342 17.99 -8.32 28.06
CA LEU A 342 17.86 -7.27 29.07
C LEU A 342 18.45 -7.75 30.42
N LEU A 343 18.18 -9.01 30.79
CA LEU A 343 18.78 -9.64 31.97
C LEU A 343 20.30 -9.83 31.84
N THR A 344 20.82 -10.07 30.62
CA THR A 344 22.28 -10.12 30.39
C THR A 344 22.98 -8.81 30.69
N VAL A 345 22.39 -7.69 30.29
CA VAL A 345 22.96 -6.36 30.55
C VAL A 345 22.99 -6.08 32.05
N ILE A 346 21.92 -6.44 32.77
CA ILE A 346 21.86 -6.30 34.23
C ILE A 346 22.93 -7.18 34.90
N ALA A 347 23.06 -8.45 34.49
CA ALA A 347 24.08 -9.36 35.01
C ALA A 347 25.51 -8.86 34.72
N PHE A 348 25.77 -8.32 33.52
CA PHE A 348 27.05 -7.72 33.16
C PHE A 348 27.41 -6.51 34.01
N LEU A 349 26.44 -5.62 34.29
CA LEU A 349 26.66 -4.48 35.17
C LEU A 349 26.96 -4.90 36.62
N THR A 350 26.28 -5.94 37.12
CA THR A 350 26.56 -6.49 38.46
C THR A 350 27.94 -7.15 38.54
N LEU A 351 28.38 -7.84 37.48
CA LEU A 351 29.72 -8.41 37.38
C LEU A 351 30.79 -7.31 37.37
N MET A 352 30.57 -6.22 36.62
CA MET A 352 31.49 -5.09 36.59
C MET A 352 31.62 -4.42 37.96
N GLY A 353 30.51 -4.20 38.66
CA GLY A 353 30.53 -3.68 40.03
C GLY A 353 31.30 -4.57 41.00
N ALA A 354 31.15 -5.89 40.89
CA ALA A 354 31.89 -6.85 41.72
C ALA A 354 33.40 -6.84 41.44
N LEU A 355 33.81 -6.75 40.18
CA LEU A 355 35.22 -6.68 39.77
C LEU A 355 35.91 -5.40 40.24
N VAL A 356 35.23 -4.25 40.16
CA VAL A 356 35.76 -2.98 40.67
C VAL A 356 35.96 -3.04 42.18
N ARG A 357 34.99 -3.59 42.92
CA ARG A 357 35.08 -3.77 44.37
C ARG A 357 36.20 -4.73 44.77
N TRP A 358 36.38 -5.83 44.03
CA TRP A 358 37.50 -6.75 44.23
C TRP A 358 38.86 -6.08 43.99
N GLY A 359 38.99 -5.34 42.88
CA GLY A 359 40.21 -4.59 42.55
C GLY A 359 40.57 -3.55 43.62
N TRP A 360 39.58 -2.83 44.13
CA TRP A 360 39.76 -1.85 45.22
C TRP A 360 40.24 -2.49 46.52
N ILE A 361 39.65 -3.62 46.92
CA ILE A 361 40.07 -4.34 48.13
C ILE A 361 41.51 -4.85 47.98
N LYS A 362 41.86 -5.40 46.80
CA LYS A 362 43.20 -5.92 46.52
C LYS A 362 44.27 -4.81 46.50
N LEU A 363 43.93 -3.63 45.98
CA LEU A 363 44.78 -2.44 46.02
C LEU A 363 44.99 -1.93 47.45
N LYS A 364 43.96 -1.99 48.30
CA LYS A 364 44.03 -1.58 49.71
C LYS A 364 44.91 -2.51 50.55
N THR A 365 44.85 -3.82 50.31
CA THR A 365 45.75 -4.81 50.94
C THR A 365 47.20 -4.70 50.47
N LYS A 366 47.46 -4.21 49.24
CA LYS A 366 48.83 -4.02 48.72
C LYS A 366 49.51 -2.75 49.25
N ARG A 367 48.74 -1.77 49.74
CA ARG A 367 49.24 -0.54 50.39
C ARG A 367 49.49 -0.67 51.90
N SER A 368 49.16 -1.81 52.49
CA SER A 368 49.24 -2.07 53.94
C SER A 368 50.24 -3.16 54.33
N GLN A 369 51.05 -3.63 53.37
CA GLN A 369 52.26 -4.39 53.66
C GLN A 369 53.43 -3.39 53.68
N PRO A 370 54.19 -3.27 54.79
CA PRO A 370 55.33 -2.37 54.89
C PRO A 370 56.47 -2.72 53.92
#